data_AF-A0A6U6HGG5-F1
#
_entry.id   AF-A0A6U6HGG5-F1
#
_cell.length_a   1.000
_cell.length_b   1.000
_cell.length_c   1.000
_cell.angle_alpha   90.00
_cell.angle_beta   90.00
_cell.angle_gamma   90.00
#
_symmetry.space_group_name_H-M   'P 1'
#
loop_
_entity.id
_entity.type
_entity.pdbx_description
1 polymer ?
#
loop_
_entity_poly.entity_id
_entity_poly.type
_entity_poly.pdbx_seq_one_letter_code
_entity_poly.pdbx_strand_id
1 'polypeptide(L)'
;SPLLQRRLKAEKFLVEKRKTDKRLLNSVNETKKFTRELSRKEVEDAERRERLAALKAERESKPVGKDLHDATTKSFDPLRAPAVPVALTSELKEGGGSLRTVKPKGNLIIDRIESMRARKMAGTKVYDRKLRVGGKKRKNIKGAKEQFVV
;
A
#
# COMPACT_ATOMS: atom_id res chain seq x y z
N SER A 1 0.85 -74.01 0.80
CA SER A 1 -0.03 -74.50 1.88
C SER A 1 -0.78 -73.34 2.52
N PRO A 2 -1.96 -73.58 3.12
CA PRO A 2 -2.75 -72.54 3.80
C PRO A 2 -2.00 -71.81 4.93
N LEU A 3 -1.10 -72.52 5.62
CA LEU A 3 -0.24 -71.98 6.68
C LEU A 3 0.72 -70.91 6.16
N LEU A 4 1.28 -71.11 4.96
CA LEU A 4 2.22 -70.18 4.33
C LEU A 4 1.52 -68.86 3.96
N GLN A 5 0.27 -68.93 3.49
CA GLN A 5 -0.53 -67.75 3.18
C GLN A 5 -0.88 -66.93 4.44
N ARG A 6 -1.18 -67.61 5.56
CA ARG A 6 -1.42 -66.93 6.85
C ARG A 6 -0.17 -66.19 7.34
N ARG A 7 1.00 -66.82 7.24
CA ARG A 7 2.28 -66.22 7.61
C ARG A 7 2.60 -64.98 6.77
N LEU A 8 2.46 -65.07 5.45
CA LEU A 8 2.67 -63.92 4.55
C LEU A 8 1.72 -62.75 4.84
N LYS A 9 0.46 -63.03 5.21
CA LYS A 9 -0.50 -61.98 5.63
C LYS A 9 -0.05 -61.29 6.91
N ALA A 10 0.41 -62.05 7.91
CA ALA A 10 0.91 -61.49 9.17
C ALA A 10 2.16 -60.63 8.95
N GLU A 11 3.09 -61.07 8.12
CA GLU A 11 4.30 -60.31 7.76
C GLU A 11 3.96 -59.01 7.04
N LYS A 12 3.02 -59.04 6.07
CA LYS A 12 2.52 -57.83 5.39
C LYS A 12 1.89 -56.84 6.36
N PHE A 13 1.04 -57.33 7.27
CA PHE A 13 0.41 -56.49 8.29
C PHE A 13 1.44 -55.80 9.19
N LEU A 14 2.47 -56.52 9.64
CA LEU A 14 3.54 -55.94 10.47
C LEU A 14 4.32 -54.85 9.71
N VAL A 15 4.58 -55.05 8.42
CA VAL A 15 5.23 -54.04 7.57
C VAL A 15 4.35 -52.81 7.40
N GLU A 16 3.05 -52.99 7.16
CA GLU A 16 2.10 -51.88 7.03
C GLU A 16 1.99 -51.09 8.34
N LYS A 17 1.90 -51.77 9.48
CA LYS A 17 1.87 -51.14 10.80
C LYS A 17 3.12 -50.29 11.05
N ARG A 18 4.32 -50.82 10.73
CA ARG A 18 5.57 -50.02 10.84
C ARG A 18 5.54 -48.79 9.94
N LYS A 19 4.97 -48.88 8.74
CA LYS A 19 4.83 -47.73 7.82
C LYS A 19 3.86 -46.69 8.36
N THR A 20 2.72 -47.10 8.91
CA THR A 20 1.74 -46.18 9.51
C THR A 20 2.30 -45.50 10.74
N ASP A 21 2.99 -46.25 11.61
CA ASP A 21 3.59 -45.71 12.83
C ASP A 21 4.67 -44.67 12.49
N LYS A 22 5.50 -44.94 11.48
CA LYS A 22 6.50 -43.98 10.99
C LYS A 22 5.86 -42.71 10.42
N ARG A 23 4.77 -42.83 9.67
CA ARG A 23 4.02 -41.67 9.14
C ARG A 23 3.41 -40.84 10.26
N LEU A 24 2.82 -41.49 11.25
CA LEU A 24 2.23 -40.83 12.42
C LEU A 24 3.30 -40.07 13.23
N LEU A 25 4.48 -40.67 13.44
CA LEU A 25 5.55 -40.01 14.15
C LEU A 25 6.06 -38.77 13.40
N ASN A 26 6.15 -38.86 12.06
CA ASN A 26 6.50 -37.71 11.23
C ASN A 26 5.46 -36.60 11.33
N SER A 27 4.17 -36.92 11.26
CA SER A 27 3.12 -35.89 11.38
C SER A 27 3.12 -35.22 12.75
N VAL A 28 3.34 -35.97 13.83
CA VAL A 28 3.49 -35.41 15.19
C VAL A 28 4.71 -34.47 15.30
N ASN A 29 5.79 -34.75 14.57
CA ASN A 29 6.94 -33.85 14.53
C ASN A 29 6.65 -32.59 13.69
N GLU A 30 5.88 -32.71 12.62
CA GLU A 30 5.44 -31.58 11.80
C GLU A 30 4.50 -30.65 12.57
N THR A 31 3.55 -31.18 13.35
CA THR A 31 2.66 -30.33 14.15
C THR A 31 3.44 -29.43 15.11
N LYS A 32 4.49 -29.93 15.76
CA LYS A 32 5.37 -29.12 16.62
C LYS A 32 6.09 -27.99 15.88
N LYS A 33 6.43 -28.20 14.60
CA LYS A 33 7.02 -27.14 13.76
C LYS A 33 5.96 -26.07 13.46
N PHE A 34 4.78 -26.49 13.02
CA PHE A 34 3.68 -25.56 12.73
C PHE A 34 3.25 -24.76 13.95
N THR A 35 3.17 -25.35 15.14
CA THR A 35 2.83 -24.61 16.37
C THR A 35 3.88 -23.53 16.68
N ARG A 36 5.17 -23.83 16.49
CA ARG A 36 6.25 -22.85 16.68
C ARG A 36 6.16 -21.72 15.65
N GLU A 37 5.91 -22.05 14.39
CA GLU A 37 5.74 -21.06 13.33
C GLU A 37 4.53 -20.16 13.56
N LEU A 38 3.41 -20.73 14.01
CA LEU A 38 2.22 -19.96 14.40
C LEU A 38 2.53 -19.00 15.56
N SER A 39 3.17 -19.49 16.63
CA SER A 39 3.52 -18.63 17.77
C SER A 39 4.44 -17.47 17.39
N ARG A 40 5.39 -17.67 16.46
CA ARG A 40 6.25 -16.60 15.95
C ARG A 40 5.47 -15.56 15.16
N LYS A 41 4.59 -16.01 14.27
CA LYS A 41 3.74 -15.11 13.47
C LYS A 41 2.80 -14.30 14.36
N GLU A 42 2.22 -14.91 15.39
CA GLU A 42 1.36 -14.22 16.34
C GLU A 42 2.10 -13.10 17.08
N VAL A 43 3.35 -13.34 17.50
CA VAL A 43 4.21 -12.32 18.12
C VAL A 43 4.54 -11.20 17.13
N GLU A 44 4.97 -11.54 15.91
CA GLU A 44 5.26 -10.54 14.87
C GLU A 44 4.05 -9.66 14.54
N ASP A 45 2.86 -10.25 14.45
CA ASP A 45 1.64 -9.52 14.18
C ASP A 45 1.18 -8.67 15.38
N ALA A 46 1.41 -9.13 16.62
CA ALA A 46 1.19 -8.33 17.81
C ALA A 46 2.10 -7.09 17.83
N GLU A 47 3.41 -7.26 17.59
CA GLU A 47 4.35 -6.14 17.50
C GLU A 47 3.96 -5.14 16.40
N ARG A 48 3.54 -5.63 15.23
CA ARG A 48 3.07 -4.75 14.14
C ARG A 48 1.84 -3.94 14.56
N ARG A 49 0.89 -4.57 15.25
CA ARG A 49 -0.32 -3.88 15.75
C ARG A 49 0.06 -2.82 16.77
N GLU A 50 0.97 -3.11 17.69
CA GLU A 50 1.47 -2.15 18.67
C GLU A 50 2.17 -0.96 17.99
N ARG A 51 3.05 -1.21 17.02
CA ARG A 51 3.71 -0.15 16.24
C ARG A 51 2.70 0.73 15.51
N LEU A 52 1.68 0.14 14.90
CA LEU A 52 0.62 0.88 14.22
C LEU A 52 -0.24 1.69 15.22
N ALA A 53 -0.52 1.13 16.39
CA ALA A 53 -1.25 1.82 17.46
C ALA A 53 -0.44 3.02 17.98
N ALA A 54 0.86 2.85 18.22
CA ALA A 54 1.76 3.92 18.63
C ALA A 54 1.82 5.04 17.58
N LEU A 55 2.00 4.70 16.30
CA LEU A 55 2.00 5.69 15.20
C LEU A 55 0.66 6.43 15.07
N LYS A 56 -0.47 5.77 15.35
CA LYS A 56 -1.78 6.42 15.38
C LYS A 56 -1.91 7.37 16.56
N ALA A 57 -1.50 6.95 17.76
CA ALA A 57 -1.49 7.81 18.95
C ALA A 57 -0.57 9.03 18.77
N GLU A 58 0.60 8.87 18.16
CA GLU A 58 1.50 9.97 17.80
C GLU A 58 0.87 10.92 16.78
N ARG A 59 0.08 10.41 15.84
CA ARG A 59 -0.64 11.24 14.87
C ARG A 59 -1.81 11.99 15.49
N GLU A 60 -2.53 11.35 16.41
CA GLU A 60 -3.69 11.94 17.09
C GLU A 60 -3.29 12.99 18.12
N SER A 61 -2.17 12.78 18.83
CA SER A 61 -1.62 13.76 19.78
C SER A 61 -1.05 15.01 19.10
N LYS A 62 -0.62 14.91 17.84
CA LYS A 62 -0.18 16.07 17.07
C LYS A 62 -1.38 16.90 16.62
N PRO A 63 -1.45 18.20 16.98
CA PRO A 63 -2.55 19.05 16.53
C PRO A 63 -2.49 19.21 15.00
N VAL A 64 -3.68 19.16 14.38
CA VAL A 64 -3.85 19.25 12.94
C VAL A 64 -3.24 20.56 12.43
N GLY A 65 -2.20 20.45 11.60
CA GLY A 65 -1.58 21.59 10.91
C GLY A 65 -0.29 22.15 11.54
N LYS A 66 0.21 21.59 12.64
CA LYS A 66 1.46 22.08 13.29
C LYS A 66 2.71 21.95 12.42
N ASP A 67 2.73 20.96 11.53
CA ASP A 67 3.89 20.65 10.66
C ASP A 67 3.67 21.05 9.18
N LEU A 68 2.80 22.01 8.87
CA LEU A 68 2.57 22.44 7.47
C LEU A 68 3.83 23.02 6.81
N HIS A 69 4.64 23.76 7.59
CA HIS A 69 5.90 24.33 7.13
C HIS A 69 6.99 23.26 6.95
N ASP A 70 7.05 22.28 7.84
CA ASP A 70 8.02 21.19 7.79
C ASP A 70 7.68 20.19 6.68
N ALA A 71 6.40 19.90 6.48
CA ALA A 71 5.94 19.05 5.38
C ALA A 71 6.17 19.69 4.01
N THR A 72 6.06 21.02 3.90
CA THR A 72 6.38 21.74 2.65
C THR A 72 7.88 21.89 2.45
N THR A 73 8.71 22.03 3.48
CA THR A 73 10.16 22.19 3.31
C THR A 73 10.93 20.86 3.15
N LYS A 74 10.53 19.78 3.84
CA LYS A 74 11.30 18.51 3.88
C LYS A 74 11.05 17.59 2.68
N SER A 75 9.96 17.75 1.94
CA SER A 75 9.59 16.84 0.82
C SER A 75 9.46 17.52 -0.54
N PHE A 76 10.25 18.56 -0.82
CA PHE A 76 10.03 19.39 -2.01
C PHE A 76 10.82 18.96 -3.24
N ASP A 77 10.12 18.30 -4.16
CA ASP A 77 10.30 18.58 -5.59
C ASP A 77 9.90 20.05 -5.84
N PRO A 78 10.80 20.93 -6.29
CA PRO A 78 10.47 22.35 -6.55
C PRO A 78 9.37 22.53 -7.61
N LEU A 79 9.10 21.49 -8.41
CA LEU A 79 8.03 21.44 -9.42
C LEU A 79 6.62 21.23 -8.83
N ARG A 80 6.50 20.57 -7.67
CA ARG A 80 5.20 20.21 -7.06
C ARG A 80 4.86 21.07 -5.84
N ALA A 81 5.79 21.94 -5.48
CA ALA A 81 5.64 23.01 -4.54
C ALA A 81 4.35 23.82 -4.70
N PRO A 82 3.47 23.94 -3.69
CA PRO A 82 2.50 25.04 -3.69
C PRO A 82 3.28 26.36 -3.72
N ALA A 83 3.05 27.15 -4.77
CA ALA A 83 3.62 28.48 -4.89
C ALA A 83 2.93 29.40 -3.87
N VAL A 84 3.65 29.80 -2.82
CA VAL A 84 3.14 30.77 -1.86
C VAL A 84 3.17 32.15 -2.53
N PRO A 85 2.03 32.84 -2.67
CA PRO A 85 1.96 34.15 -3.29
C PRO A 85 2.58 35.20 -2.36
N VAL A 86 3.89 35.42 -2.47
CA VAL A 86 4.62 36.42 -1.68
C VAL A 86 5.00 37.61 -2.57
N ALA A 87 4.84 38.82 -2.04
CA ALA A 87 5.35 40.02 -2.69
C ALA A 87 6.88 40.03 -2.63
N LEU A 88 7.54 40.31 -3.76
CA LEU A 88 8.99 40.40 -3.77
C LEU A 88 9.42 41.69 -3.08
N THR A 89 10.61 41.69 -2.47
CA THR A 89 11.14 42.87 -1.78
C THR A 89 11.35 44.06 -2.73
N SER A 90 11.54 43.81 -4.02
CA SER A 90 11.60 44.83 -5.07
C SER A 90 10.26 45.54 -5.26
N GLU A 91 9.15 44.79 -5.33
CA GLU A 91 7.80 45.35 -5.52
C GLU A 91 7.34 46.19 -4.33
N LEU A 92 7.72 45.80 -3.11
CA LEU A 92 7.44 46.57 -1.90
C LEU A 92 8.25 47.88 -1.85
N LYS A 93 9.47 47.88 -2.39
CA LYS A 93 10.35 49.05 -2.43
C LYS A 93 9.94 50.03 -3.53
N GLU A 94 9.55 49.55 -4.71
CA GLU A 94 9.08 50.41 -5.82
C GLU A 94 7.80 51.19 -5.49
N GLY A 95 6.91 50.61 -4.68
CA GLY A 95 5.70 51.28 -4.18
C GLY A 95 5.88 52.18 -2.95
N GLY A 96 7.12 52.39 -2.50
CA GLY A 96 7.42 53.19 -1.31
C GLY A 96 6.92 52.57 0.01
N GLY A 97 6.74 51.25 0.05
CA GLY A 97 6.21 50.53 1.23
C GLY A 97 4.74 50.85 1.54
N SER A 98 4.03 51.54 0.64
CA SER A 98 2.63 51.91 0.83
C SER A 98 1.72 50.72 0.57
N LEU A 99 0.77 50.47 1.48
CA LEU A 99 -0.23 49.41 1.31
C LEU A 99 -1.11 49.62 0.05
N ARG A 100 -1.24 50.88 -0.40
CA ARG A 100 -2.05 51.24 -1.58
C ARG A 100 -1.45 50.75 -2.90
N THR A 101 -0.13 50.54 -2.95
CA THR A 101 0.58 50.12 -4.16
C THR A 101 0.79 48.59 -4.23
N VAL A 102 0.47 47.88 -3.14
CA VAL A 102 0.59 46.42 -3.09
C VAL A 102 -0.53 45.78 -3.90
N LYS A 103 -0.17 45.09 -4.97
CA LYS A 103 -1.12 44.28 -5.74
C LYS A 103 -1.42 42.99 -4.97
N PRO A 104 -2.70 42.63 -4.75
CA PRO A 104 -3.04 41.36 -4.11
C PRO A 104 -2.53 40.21 -4.98
N LYS A 105 -1.75 39.30 -4.38
CA LYS A 105 -1.26 38.08 -5.01
C LYS A 105 -2.01 36.87 -4.45
N GLY A 106 -2.13 35.82 -5.25
CA GLY A 106 -2.78 34.58 -4.86
C GLY A 106 -4.27 34.54 -5.16
N ASN A 107 -4.88 33.39 -4.89
CA ASN A 107 -6.30 33.19 -5.05
C ASN A 107 -6.88 32.58 -3.77
N LEU A 108 -7.57 33.41 -2.99
CA LEU A 108 -8.14 33.04 -1.70
C LEU A 108 -9.13 31.86 -1.79
N ILE A 109 -9.77 31.67 -2.94
CA ILE A 109 -10.69 30.54 -3.15
C ILE A 109 -9.90 29.23 -3.16
N ILE A 110 -8.75 29.22 -3.83
CA ILE A 110 -7.87 28.04 -3.92
C ILE A 110 -7.30 27.74 -2.52
N ASP A 111 -6.77 28.74 -1.83
CA ASP A 111 -6.22 28.59 -0.47
C ASP A 111 -7.28 28.09 0.51
N ARG A 112 -8.54 28.58 0.38
CA ARG A 112 -9.65 28.12 1.20
C ARG A 112 -9.99 26.65 0.93
N ILE A 113 -10.01 26.23 -0.34
CA ILE A 113 -10.25 24.84 -0.73
C ILE A 113 -9.12 23.94 -0.22
N GLU A 114 -7.87 24.37 -0.36
CA GLU A 114 -6.70 23.63 0.13
C GLU A 114 -6.71 23.51 1.65
N SER A 115 -7.05 24.59 2.37
CA SER A 115 -7.24 24.57 3.82
C SER A 115 -8.36 23.62 4.25
N MET A 116 -9.47 23.56 3.49
CA MET A 116 -10.55 22.61 3.77
C MET A 116 -10.12 21.16 3.48
N ARG A 117 -9.31 20.92 2.44
CA ARG A 117 -8.75 19.59 2.13
C ARG A 117 -7.76 19.13 3.20
N ALA A 118 -6.86 20.01 3.65
CA ALA A 118 -5.90 19.71 4.71
C ALA A 118 -6.60 19.29 6.02
N ARG A 119 -7.75 19.92 6.31
CA ARG A 119 -8.62 19.58 7.44
C ARG A 119 -9.58 18.41 7.17
N LYS A 120 -9.47 17.76 6.00
CA LYS A 120 -10.37 16.67 5.55
C LYS A 120 -11.85 17.05 5.49
N MET A 121 -12.17 18.34 5.42
CA MET A 121 -13.54 18.87 5.33
C MET A 121 -14.05 18.98 3.89
N ALA A 122 -13.15 18.98 2.91
CA ALA A 122 -13.48 18.92 1.50
C ALA A 122 -12.91 17.64 0.90
N GLY A 123 -13.77 16.86 0.25
CA GLY A 123 -13.35 15.68 -0.51
C GLY A 123 -12.40 16.10 -1.64
N THR A 124 -11.21 15.51 -1.67
CA THR A 124 -10.47 15.43 -2.93
C THR A 124 -11.31 14.53 -3.84
N LYS A 125 -11.99 15.10 -4.84
CA LYS A 125 -12.42 14.27 -5.96
C LYS A 125 -11.14 13.67 -6.52
N VAL A 126 -10.85 12.42 -6.15
CA VAL A 126 -9.86 11.60 -6.80
C VAL A 126 -10.41 11.42 -8.21
N TYR A 127 -10.12 12.38 -9.08
CA TYR A 127 -10.13 12.08 -10.49
C TYR A 127 -8.99 11.07 -10.63
N ASP A 128 -9.36 9.79 -10.59
CA ASP A 128 -8.59 8.76 -11.25
C ASP A 128 -8.43 9.24 -12.68
N ARG A 129 -7.36 10.00 -12.92
CA ARG A 129 -6.86 10.26 -14.26
C ARG A 129 -6.38 8.89 -14.71
N LYS A 130 -7.27 8.07 -15.27
CA LYS A 130 -6.87 7.07 -16.24
C LYS A 130 -6.03 7.83 -17.25
N LEU A 131 -4.72 7.65 -17.19
CA LEU A 131 -3.77 8.12 -18.19
C LEU A 131 -4.24 7.51 -19.51
N ARG A 132 -5.09 8.23 -20.25
CA ARG A 132 -5.37 7.90 -21.64
C ARG A 132 -4.11 8.26 -22.41
N VAL A 133 -3.17 7.34 -22.44
CA VAL A 133 -2.03 7.39 -23.36
C VAL A 133 -2.65 7.47 -24.75
N GLY A 134 -2.43 8.62 -25.42
CA GLY A 134 -2.90 8.90 -26.78
C GLY A 134 -2.14 8.08 -27.82
N GLY A 135 -2.13 6.75 -27.67
CA GLY A 135 -1.62 5.86 -28.69
C GLY A 135 -2.49 5.98 -29.94
N LYS A 136 -1.84 6.09 -31.10
CA LYS A 136 -2.48 6.07 -32.42
C LYS A 136 -3.35 4.81 -32.52
N LYS A 137 -4.69 4.95 -32.61
CA LYS A 137 -5.60 3.81 -32.82
C LYS A 137 -5.17 3.08 -34.09
N ARG A 138 -4.62 1.86 -33.97
CA ARG A 138 -4.41 0.99 -35.14
C ARG A 138 -5.81 0.62 -35.66
N LYS A 139 -6.07 0.86 -36.95
CA LYS A 139 -7.29 0.38 -37.60
C LYS A 139 -7.25 -1.15 -37.52
N ASN A 140 -8.29 -1.77 -36.97
CA ASN A 140 -8.47 -3.21 -37.05
C ASN A 140 -8.62 -3.56 -38.53
N ILE A 141 -7.53 -3.98 -39.16
CA ILE A 141 -7.59 -4.67 -40.45
C ILE A 141 -8.32 -5.97 -40.14
N LYS A 142 -9.53 -6.13 -40.69
CA LYS A 142 -10.25 -7.39 -40.70
C LYS A 142 -9.33 -8.41 -41.38
N GLY A 143 -8.63 -9.20 -40.56
CA GLY A 143 -7.89 -10.36 -41.03
C GLY A 143 -8.87 -11.29 -41.73
N ALA A 144 -8.50 -11.66 -42.95
CA ALA A 144 -9.21 -12.63 -43.76
C ALA A 144 -9.48 -13.89 -42.94
N LYS A 145 -10.71 -14.40 -43.04
CA LYS A 145 -11.00 -15.78 -42.66
C LYS A 145 -10.24 -16.67 -43.63
N GLU A 146 -9.06 -17.12 -43.25
CA GLU A 146 -8.48 -18.30 -43.90
C GLU A 146 -9.25 -19.51 -43.42
N GLN A 147 -10.01 -20.06 -44.36
CA GLN A 147 -10.56 -21.40 -44.31
C GLN A 147 -9.36 -22.36 -44.30
N PHE A 148 -9.26 -23.20 -43.27
CA PHE A 148 -8.59 -24.50 -43.43
C PHE A 148 -9.64 -25.58 -43.21
N VAL A 149 -9.99 -26.19 -44.34
CA VAL A 149 -10.62 -27.50 -44.46
C VAL A 149 -9.48 -28.46 -44.86
N VAL A 150 -9.58 -29.68 -44.33
CA VAL A 150 -8.69 -30.86 -44.43
C VAL A 150 -7.65 -30.94 -43.32
#